data_AF-A0A8T4LC64-F1
#
_entry.id   AF-A0A8T4LC64-F1
#
_cell.length_a   1.000
_cell.length_b   1.000
_cell.length_c   1.000
_cell.angle_alpha   90.00
_cell.angle_beta   90.00
_cell.angle_gamma   90.00
#
_symmetry.space_group_name_H-M   'P 1'
#
loop_
_entity.id
_entity.type
_entity.pdbx_description
1 polymer ?
#
loop_
_entity_poly.entity_id
_entity_poly.type
_entity_poly.pdbx_seq_one_letter_code
_entity_poly.pdbx_strand_id
1 'polypeptide(L)' 'MVTERKKIYMKLYNKQQAVKARKAAYMRKIRAEKRTYETRDMVRFLLDSGYEKLAFDYAKQYAPEMLVTIKSQVKRRK' A
#
# COMPACT_ATOMS: atom_id res chain seq x y z
N MET A 1 -22.45 -27.88 -6.50
CA MET A 1 -23.33 -26.96 -5.74
C MET A 1 -22.89 -26.88 -4.28
N VAL A 2 -22.94 -25.70 -3.65
CA VAL A 2 -22.70 -25.56 -2.21
C VAL A 2 -23.97 -25.96 -1.45
N THR A 3 -23.88 -26.96 -0.59
CA THR A 3 -25.02 -27.43 0.21
C THR A 3 -25.47 -26.38 1.23
N GLU A 4 -26.75 -26.37 1.58
CA GLU A 4 -27.30 -25.38 2.52
C GLU A 4 -26.63 -25.46 3.90
N ARG A 5 -26.29 -26.68 4.34
CA ARG A 5 -25.49 -26.92 5.56
C ARG A 5 -24.12 -26.24 5.50
N LYS A 6 -23.43 -26.31 4.35
CA LYS A 6 -22.13 -25.64 4.14
C LYS A 6 -22.28 -24.12 4.18
N LYS A 7 -23.37 -23.55 3.63
CA LYS A 7 -23.65 -22.11 3.72
C LYS A 7 -23.87 -21.65 5.16
N ILE A 8 -24.65 -22.39 5.94
CA ILE A 8 -24.92 -22.10 7.35
C ILE A 8 -23.61 -22.14 8.15
N TYR A 9 -22.81 -23.19 7.97
CA TYR A 9 -21.50 -23.30 8.60
C TYR A 9 -20.59 -22.12 8.28
N MET A 10 -20.49 -21.73 7.00
CA MET A 10 -19.67 -20.58 6.59
C MET A 10 -20.17 -19.26 7.19
N LYS A 11 -21.49 -19.07 7.31
CA LYS A 11 -22.07 -17.89 7.97
C LYS A 11 -21.68 -17.83 9.44
N LEU A 12 -21.79 -18.95 10.17
CA LEU A 12 -21.40 -19.03 11.58
C LEU A 12 -19.90 -18.81 11.77
N TYR A 13 -19.07 -19.47 10.95
CA TYR A 13 -17.62 -19.29 10.95
C TYR A 13 -17.22 -17.83 10.70
N ASN A 14 -17.82 -17.16 9.70
CA ASN A 14 -17.54 -15.76 9.41
C ASN A 14 -18.05 -14.79 10.50
N LYS A 15 -19.01 -15.22 11.33
CA LYS A 15 -19.48 -14.42 12.48
C LYS A 15 -18.53 -14.48 13.68
N GLN A 16 -17.66 -15.51 13.76
CA GLN A 16 -16.71 -15.65 14.86
C GLN A 16 -15.77 -14.44 14.94
N GLN A 17 -15.60 -13.92 16.16
CA GLN A 17 -14.80 -12.71 16.42
C GLN A 17 -13.34 -12.88 15.94
N ALA A 18 -12.74 -14.05 16.20
CA ALA A 18 -11.37 -14.35 15.79
C ALA A 18 -11.20 -14.33 14.25
N VAL A 19 -12.19 -14.85 13.51
CA VAL A 19 -12.17 -14.85 12.03
C VAL A 19 -12.31 -13.43 11.50
N LYS A 20 -13.23 -12.63 12.07
CA LYS A 20 -13.36 -11.20 11.72
C LYS A 20 -12.08 -10.43 11.99
N ALA A 21 -11.46 -10.62 13.15
CA ALA A 21 -10.22 -9.96 13.52
C ALA A 21 -9.07 -10.33 12.55
N ARG A 22 -8.92 -11.62 12.22
CA ARG A 22 -7.93 -12.08 11.23
C ARG A 22 -8.15 -11.46 9.86
N LYS A 23 -9.39 -11.43 9.35
CA LYS A 23 -9.72 -10.78 8.07
C LYS A 23 -9.44 -9.29 8.10
N ALA A 24 -9.78 -8.59 9.19
CA ALA A 24 -9.49 -7.17 9.34
C ALA A 24 -7.98 -6.90 9.35
N ALA A 25 -7.20 -7.70 10.09
CA ALA A 25 -5.74 -7.60 10.11
C ALA A 25 -5.14 -7.84 8.72
N TYR A 26 -5.60 -8.86 8.00
CA TYR A 26 -5.22 -9.11 6.62
C TYR A 26 -5.51 -7.91 5.72
N MET A 27 -6.74 -7.36 5.76
CA MET A 27 -7.09 -6.19 4.96
C MET A 27 -6.28 -4.94 5.33
N ARG A 28 -5.93 -4.75 6.61
CA ARG A 28 -5.03 -3.66 7.03
C ARG A 28 -3.63 -3.84 6.45
N LYS A 29 -3.08 -5.06 6.49
CA LYS A 29 -1.79 -5.38 5.90
C LYS A 29 -1.77 -5.10 4.39
N ILE A 30 -2.74 -5.62 3.66
CA ILE A 30 -2.86 -5.40 2.20
C ILE A 30 -3.00 -3.91 1.87
N ARG A 31 -3.81 -3.16 2.63
CA ARG A 31 -3.94 -1.70 2.43
C ARG A 31 -2.64 -0.97 2.72
N ALA A 32 -1.88 -1.38 3.74
CA ALA A 32 -0.59 -0.79 4.04
C ALA A 32 0.41 -1.06 2.91
N GLU A 33 0.49 -2.29 2.42
CA GLU A 33 1.34 -2.66 1.28
C GLU A 33 0.94 -1.88 0.01
N LYS A 34 -0.36 -1.82 -0.30
CA LYS A 34 -0.86 -1.03 -1.43
C LYS A 34 -0.51 0.45 -1.30
N ARG A 35 -0.67 1.02 -0.10
CA ARG A 35 -0.31 2.42 0.18
C ARG A 35 1.19 2.66 -0.06
N THR A 36 2.07 1.73 0.35
CA THR A 36 3.51 1.87 0.09
C THR A 36 3.86 1.78 -1.40
N TYR A 37 3.12 0.96 -2.16
CA TYR A 37 3.29 0.88 -3.61
C TYR A 37 2.83 2.17 -4.29
N GLU A 38 1.62 2.65 -3.97
CA GLU A 38 1.05 3.89 -4.50
C GLU A 38 1.90 5.12 -4.17
N THR A 39 2.49 5.20 -2.97
CA THR A 39 3.36 6.33 -2.61
C THR A 39 4.67 6.31 -3.39
N ARG A 40 5.25 5.13 -3.66
CA ARG A 40 6.45 5.02 -4.50
C ARG A 40 6.18 5.39 -5.96
N ASP A 41 5.05 4.95 -6.50
CA ASP A 41 4.64 5.32 -7.86
C ASP A 41 4.37 6.83 -7.96
N MET A 42 3.76 7.44 -6.95
CA MET A 42 3.58 8.90 -6.90
C MET A 42 4.92 9.64 -6.91
N VAL A 43 5.89 9.21 -6.09
CA VAL A 43 7.23 9.82 -6.09
C VAL A 43 7.90 9.71 -7.47
N ARG A 44 7.81 8.55 -8.12
CA ARG A 44 8.35 8.36 -9.48
C ARG A 44 7.66 9.25 -10.50
N PHE A 45 6.34 9.28 -10.49
CA PHE A 45 5.55 10.15 -11.37
C PHE A 45 5.95 11.63 -11.22
N LEU A 46 6.13 12.12 -9.99
CA LEU A 46 6.58 13.48 -9.72
C LEU A 46 7.98 13.74 -10.25
N LEU A 47 8.90 12.78 -10.13
CA LEU A 47 10.25 12.88 -10.70
C LEU A 47 10.23 12.91 -12.22
N ASP A 48 9.46 12.02 -12.85
CA ASP A 48 9.34 11.94 -14.30
C ASP A 48 8.73 13.21 -14.89
N SER A 49 7.77 13.81 -14.17
CA SER A 49 7.14 15.09 -14.53
C SER A 49 8.00 16.33 -14.23
N GLY A 50 9.19 16.16 -13.64
CA GLY A 50 10.12 17.26 -13.33
C GLY A 50 9.85 18.00 -12.02
N TYR A 51 8.90 17.55 -11.20
CA TYR A 51 8.57 18.17 -9.91
C TYR A 51 9.47 17.66 -8.77
N GLU A 52 10.78 17.85 -8.91
CA GLU A 52 11.80 17.25 -8.02
C GLU A 52 11.66 17.65 -6.54
N LYS A 53 11.33 18.93 -6.28
CA LYS A 53 11.12 19.44 -4.91
C LYS A 53 9.89 18.80 -4.26
N LEU A 54 8.79 18.69 -5.02
CA LEU A 54 7.56 18.07 -4.53
C LEU A 54 7.73 16.57 -4.33
N ALA A 55 8.45 15.89 -5.22
CA ALA A 55 8.83 14.49 -5.06
C ALA A 55 9.64 14.27 -3.79
N PHE A 56 10.58 15.18 -3.48
CA PHE A 56 11.39 15.13 -2.26
C PHE A 56 10.56 15.31 -0.99
N ASP A 57 9.68 16.31 -0.93
CA ASP A 57 8.82 16.57 0.23
C ASP A 57 7.84 15.41 0.45
N TYR A 58 7.26 14.88 -0.63
CA TYR A 58 6.34 13.74 -0.57
C TYR A 58 7.05 12.45 -0.12
N ALA A 59 8.24 12.16 -0.67
CA ALA A 59 9.04 11.02 -0.23
C ALA A 59 9.46 11.15 1.24
N LYS A 60 9.84 12.33 1.70
CA LYS A 60 10.22 12.55 3.11
C LYS A 60 9.09 12.21 4.07
N GLN A 61 7.83 12.48 3.69
CA GLN A 61 6.66 12.18 4.52
C GLN A 61 6.18 10.73 4.40
N TYR A 62 6.22 10.14 3.21
CA TYR A 62 5.47 8.91 2.92
C TYR A 62 6.31 7.74 2.36
N ALA A 63 7.53 7.98 1.89
CA ALA A 63 8.41 6.97 1.31
C ALA A 63 9.90 7.36 1.50
N PRO A 64 10.39 7.46 2.75
CA PRO A 64 11.74 7.97 3.03
C PRO A 64 12.86 7.13 2.39
N GLU A 65 12.61 5.86 2.10
CA GLU A 65 13.53 4.99 1.36
C GLU A 65 13.80 5.48 -0.08
N MET A 66 12.88 6.23 -0.68
CA MET A 66 13.00 6.76 -2.04
C MET A 66 13.87 8.02 -2.11
N LEU A 67 14.25 8.62 -0.97
CA LEU A 67 15.06 9.84 -0.93
C LEU A 67 16.44 9.65 -1.58
N VAL A 68 17.02 8.45 -1.47
CA VAL A 68 18.31 8.13 -2.11
C VAL A 68 18.16 8.13 -3.64
N THR A 69 17.08 7.53 -4.14
CA THR A 69 16.75 7.48 -5.57
C THR A 69 16.54 8.87 -6.14
N ILE A 70 15.77 9.72 -5.46
CA ILE A 70 15.55 11.12 -5.85
C ILE A 70 16.88 11.86 -6.00
N LYS A 71 17.75 11.83 -4.97
CA LYS A 71 19.05 12.51 -5.00
C LYS A 71 19.92 12.04 -6.17
N SER A 72 19.89 10.74 -6.47
CA SER A 72 20.67 10.17 -7.57
C SER A 72 20.16 10.61 -8.96
N GLN A 73 18.84 10.70 -9.15
CA GLN A 73 18.25 11.15 -10.41
C GLN A 73 18.45 12.65 -10.65
N VAL A 74 18.25 13.48 -9.63
CA VAL A 74 18.49 14.93 -9.71
C VAL A 74 19.95 15.21 -10.12
N LYS A 75 20.91 14.47 -9.54
CA LYS A 75 22.33 14.61 -9.89
C LYS A 75 22.62 14.22 -11.35
N ARG A 76 21.89 13.26 -11.92
CA ARG A 76 22.08 12.84 -13.33
C ARG A 76 21.49 13.83 -14.34
N ARG A 77 20.51 14.64 -13.94
CA ARG A 77 19.86 15.65 -14.81
C ARG A 77 20.58 17.00 -14.82
N LYS A 78 21.41 17.28 -13.82
CA LYS A 78 22.29 18.45 -13.77
C LYS A 78 23.60 18.18 -14.49
#